data_AF-A0A151RFS6-F1
#
_entry.id   AF-A0A151RFS6-F1
#
_cell.length_a   1.000
_cell.length_b   1.000
_cell.length_c   1.000
_cell.angle_alpha   90.00
_cell.angle_beta   90.00
_cell.angle_gamma   90.00
#
_symmetry.space_group_name_H-M   'P 1'
#
loop_
_entity.id
_entity.type
_entity.pdbx_description
1 polymer ?
#
loop_
_entity_poly.entity_id
_entity_poly.type
_entity_poly.pdbx_seq_one_letter_code
_entity_poly.pdbx_strand_id
1 'polypeptide(L)'
;AILSAWQRVCGMGGPVTLVIPAGKIFFVRRLELNGPCKAQSFCIRLAGKIVAPTMDTWVGDRGCWIVIQYVNGLTIDGQGGYIDGYGSSWWEKCKSCQRPTSLCFHSCNGLVVSSLSTTNSARAHIAIDDCNGARFAHMNVNAPENSPNTDGFDIANSKYISIEDSTIATGDDCIAINTGCSFINATRIFCGPGHGISVGSLGKNGAKEIVEEVYVYNCTFIGTTNGARIKTWPGGSGYARKITFDQIILKDAINPIIIDQNYGTKGPNAGEKAVMVSEVTYRGFDGTSARNLAIDLKCCTLGCFGITFDQVHIISSQPKKSTYAFSSNAHGIVINTVPKVSLPK
;
A
#
# COMPACT_ATOMS: atom_id res chain seq x y z
N ALA A 1 14.29 17.51 21.51
CA ALA A 1 15.53 17.30 20.74
C ALA A 1 15.27 17.30 19.23
N ILE A 2 14.64 16.26 18.66
CA ILE A 2 14.38 16.18 17.20
C ILE A 2 13.59 17.40 16.70
N LEU A 3 12.48 17.75 17.37
CA LEU A 3 11.67 18.91 16.99
C LEU A 3 12.46 20.23 17.02
N SER A 4 13.29 20.43 18.05
CA SER A 4 14.13 21.62 18.17
C SER A 4 15.18 21.69 17.06
N ALA A 5 15.79 20.53 16.71
CA ALA A 5 16.70 20.45 15.58
C ALA A 5 15.99 20.76 14.26
N TRP A 6 14.80 20.19 14.04
CA TRP A 6 13.93 20.45 12.89
C TRP A 6 13.64 21.94 12.73
N GLN A 7 13.13 22.60 13.78
CA GLN A 7 12.80 24.03 13.75
C GLN A 7 13.99 24.89 13.33
N ARG A 8 15.19 24.54 13.81
CA ARG A 8 16.41 25.24 13.43
C ARG A 8 16.75 25.04 11.96
N VAL A 9 16.83 23.79 11.49
CA VAL A 9 17.24 23.51 10.10
C VAL A 9 16.21 23.98 9.08
N CYS A 10 14.91 23.88 9.40
CA CYS A 10 13.81 24.31 8.55
C CYS A 10 13.83 25.84 8.33
N GLY A 11 14.35 26.62 9.29
CA GLY A 11 14.49 28.08 9.19
C GLY A 11 15.71 28.58 8.43
N MET A 12 16.65 27.71 8.05
CA MET A 12 17.88 28.10 7.36
C MET A 12 17.66 28.19 5.84
N GLY A 13 18.28 29.17 5.17
CA GLY A 13 18.09 29.43 3.73
C GLY A 13 18.98 28.61 2.78
N GLY A 14 19.74 27.65 3.29
CA GLY A 14 20.71 26.85 2.52
C GLY A 14 20.42 25.34 2.59
N PRO A 15 21.32 24.50 2.03
CA PRO A 15 21.22 23.05 2.19
C PRO A 15 21.40 22.66 3.66
N VAL A 16 20.53 21.80 4.17
CA VAL A 16 20.57 21.36 5.57
C VAL A 16 20.45 19.85 5.70
N THR A 17 21.07 19.31 6.74
CA THR A 17 20.93 17.90 7.11
C THR A 17 20.60 17.77 8.60
N LEU A 18 19.47 17.12 8.89
CA LEU A 18 19.12 16.67 10.24
C LEU A 18 19.60 15.24 10.41
N VAL A 19 20.41 14.97 11.43
CA VAL A 19 20.97 13.64 11.68
C VAL A 19 20.34 13.03 12.93
N ILE A 20 19.79 11.83 12.79
CA ILE A 20 19.50 10.91 13.90
C ILE A 20 20.70 9.97 14.00
N PRO A 21 21.63 10.19 14.95
CA PRO A 21 22.96 9.58 14.92
C PRO A 21 22.96 8.08 15.23
N ALA A 22 23.92 7.38 14.63
CA ALA A 22 24.19 5.97 14.90
C ALA A 22 24.44 5.70 16.40
N GLY A 23 24.00 4.53 16.86
CA GLY A 23 24.13 4.10 18.25
C GLY A 23 23.22 4.84 19.26
N LYS A 24 22.37 5.77 18.80
CA LYS A 24 21.37 6.44 19.66
C LYS A 24 19.97 5.89 19.44
N ILE A 25 19.21 5.87 20.53
CA ILE A 25 17.80 5.51 20.57
C ILE A 25 17.02 6.72 21.06
N PHE A 26 16.03 7.15 20.29
CA PHE A 26 15.13 8.24 20.64
C PHE A 26 13.75 7.65 20.91
N PHE A 27 13.30 7.74 22.16
CA PHE A 27 11.91 7.46 22.51
C PHE A 27 11.09 8.71 22.19
N VAL A 28 10.24 8.61 21.18
CA VAL A 28 9.58 9.76 20.57
C VAL A 28 8.08 9.58 20.73
N ARG A 29 7.44 10.52 21.44
CA ARG A 29 5.97 10.65 21.42
C ARG A 29 5.52 11.16 20.04
N ARG A 30 4.30 11.66 19.92
CA ARG A 30 3.87 12.30 18.67
C ARG A 30 4.85 13.40 18.22
N LEU A 31 5.29 13.33 16.97
CA LEU A 31 6.29 14.21 16.37
C LEU A 31 5.71 14.83 15.10
N GLU A 32 5.62 16.15 15.07
CA GLU A 32 5.21 16.89 13.87
C GLU A 32 6.39 17.71 13.34
N LEU A 33 6.73 17.48 12.07
CA LEU A 33 7.79 18.14 11.34
C LEU A 33 7.13 18.98 10.24
N ASN A 34 6.80 20.22 10.59
CA ASN A 34 6.01 21.12 9.76
C ASN A 34 6.91 22.05 8.93
N GLY A 35 6.55 22.21 7.65
CA GLY A 35 6.99 23.31 6.80
C GLY A 35 5.97 24.47 6.77
N PRO A 36 6.09 25.40 5.80
CA PRO A 36 7.12 25.45 4.78
C PRO A 36 8.51 25.75 5.36
N CYS A 37 9.53 25.09 4.85
CA CYS A 37 10.92 25.37 5.21
C CYS A 37 11.54 26.38 4.26
N LYS A 38 12.44 27.22 4.79
CA LYS A 38 13.26 28.15 4.00
C LYS A 38 14.43 27.45 3.29
N ALA A 39 14.75 26.22 3.70
CA ALA A 39 15.85 25.44 3.14
C ALA A 39 15.58 25.10 1.68
N GLN A 40 16.59 25.34 0.82
CA GLN A 40 16.50 25.04 -0.61
C GLN A 40 16.54 23.53 -0.90
N SER A 41 17.21 22.76 -0.02
CA SER A 41 17.25 21.30 -0.05
C SER A 41 17.33 20.78 1.37
N PHE A 42 16.49 19.80 1.71
CA PHE A 42 16.39 19.29 3.07
C PHE A 42 16.68 17.79 3.11
N CYS A 43 17.64 17.36 3.91
CA CYS A 43 17.96 15.95 4.12
C CYS A 43 17.76 15.52 5.58
N ILE A 44 17.11 14.39 5.81
CA ILE A 44 17.15 13.66 7.09
C ILE A 44 18.04 12.43 6.89
N ARG A 45 19.10 12.30 7.68
CA ARG A 45 19.90 11.07 7.80
C ARG A 45 19.51 10.33 9.06
N LEU A 46 18.87 9.18 8.91
CA LEU A 46 18.41 8.34 10.01
C LEU A 46 19.35 7.13 10.14
N ALA A 47 20.40 7.27 10.96
CA ALA A 47 21.35 6.20 11.27
C ALA A 47 21.13 5.59 12.67
N GLY A 48 20.30 6.23 13.52
CA GLY A 48 19.92 5.76 14.84
C GLY A 48 18.58 5.05 14.86
N LYS A 49 17.92 5.02 16.03
CA LYS A 49 16.61 4.39 16.22
C LYS A 49 15.60 5.40 16.72
N ILE A 50 14.39 5.38 16.17
CA ILE A 50 13.23 6.11 16.70
C ILE A 50 12.20 5.09 17.16
N VAL A 51 11.78 5.16 18.42
CA VAL A 51 10.90 4.15 19.05
C VAL A 51 9.66 4.83 19.64
N ALA A 52 8.49 4.28 19.33
CA ALA A 52 7.20 4.77 19.82
C ALA A 52 6.97 4.43 21.30
N PRO A 53 6.16 5.20 22.02
CA PRO A 53 5.66 4.79 23.33
C PRO A 53 4.67 3.63 23.20
N THR A 54 4.45 2.93 24.31
CA THR A 54 3.42 1.90 24.40
C THR A 54 2.02 2.51 24.35
N MET A 55 1.00 1.69 24.06
CA MET A 55 -0.40 2.12 24.14
C MET A 55 -0.76 2.79 25.48
N ASP A 56 -0.30 2.25 26.61
CA ASP A 56 -0.64 2.76 27.95
C ASP A 56 0.00 4.13 28.25
N THR A 57 1.09 4.46 27.55
CA THR A 57 1.83 5.72 27.70
C THR A 57 1.61 6.67 26.54
N TRP A 58 0.73 6.31 25.59
CA TRP A 58 0.40 7.14 24.45
C TRP A 58 -0.37 8.38 24.86
N VAL A 59 0.10 9.54 24.40
CA VAL A 59 -0.54 10.84 24.63
C VAL A 59 -0.69 11.56 23.30
N GLY A 60 -1.90 12.04 23.02
CA GLY A 60 -2.23 12.81 21.81
C GLY A 60 -3.07 12.04 20.81
N ASP A 61 -3.24 12.65 19.64
CA ASP A 61 -3.98 12.07 18.51
C ASP A 61 -3.47 10.68 18.10
N ARG A 62 -4.37 9.82 17.63
CA ARG A 62 -4.10 8.44 17.19
C ARG A 62 -4.25 8.28 15.67
N GLY A 63 -4.27 9.37 14.91
CA GLY A 63 -4.20 9.33 13.45
C GLY A 63 -2.80 8.95 13.00
N CYS A 64 -1.80 9.75 13.39
CA CYS A 64 -0.41 9.53 13.00
C CYS A 64 0.61 9.85 14.11
N TRP A 65 1.68 9.05 14.16
CA TRP A 65 2.77 9.20 15.12
C TRP A 65 3.81 10.24 14.69
N ILE A 66 4.47 10.03 13.54
CA ILE A 66 5.43 10.95 12.95
C ILE A 66 4.78 11.58 11.72
N VAL A 67 4.53 12.87 11.77
CA VAL A 67 3.91 13.64 10.67
C VAL A 67 4.97 14.54 10.06
N ILE A 68 5.14 14.46 8.74
CA ILE A 68 5.93 15.39 7.95
C ILE A 68 5.01 16.05 6.95
N GLN A 69 4.85 17.37 7.04
CA GLN A 69 3.86 18.07 6.24
C GLN A 69 4.32 19.41 5.69
N TYR A 70 3.90 19.72 4.46
CA TYR A 70 4.21 20.94 3.72
C TYR A 70 5.72 21.14 3.48
N VAL A 71 6.45 20.05 3.19
CA VAL A 71 7.90 20.08 2.93
C VAL A 71 8.18 19.55 1.53
N ASN A 72 8.58 20.45 0.63
CA ASN A 72 8.96 20.08 -0.73
C ASN A 72 10.45 19.75 -0.84
N GLY A 73 10.81 18.82 -1.72
CA GLY A 73 12.20 18.44 -2.00
C GLY A 73 12.91 17.75 -0.82
N LEU A 74 12.14 17.17 0.11
CA LEU A 74 12.69 16.44 1.24
C LEU A 74 13.35 15.13 0.78
N THR A 75 14.58 14.90 1.23
CA THR A 75 15.26 13.61 1.13
C THR A 75 15.37 12.96 2.51
N ILE A 76 15.00 11.69 2.63
CA ILE A 76 15.25 10.86 3.81
C ILE A 76 16.15 9.70 3.40
N ASP A 77 17.30 9.62 4.03
CA ASP A 77 18.22 8.50 3.94
C ASP A 77 18.18 7.73 5.26
N GLY A 78 17.59 6.54 5.23
CA GLY A 78 17.40 5.67 6.38
C GLY A 78 18.56 4.70 6.64
N GLN A 79 19.67 4.82 5.91
CA GLN A 79 20.75 3.86 6.01
C GLN A 79 21.31 3.75 7.43
N GLY A 80 21.32 2.52 7.96
CA GLY A 80 21.88 2.18 9.26
C GLY A 80 20.93 2.39 10.45
N GLY A 81 19.73 2.93 10.22
CA GLY A 81 18.73 3.17 11.26
C GLY A 81 17.36 2.55 10.98
N TYR A 82 16.43 2.70 11.93
CA TYR A 82 15.05 2.27 11.75
C TYR A 82 14.05 3.01 12.66
N ILE A 83 12.78 2.95 12.27
CA ILE A 83 11.62 3.42 13.02
C ILE A 83 10.86 2.21 13.57
N ASP A 84 10.61 2.16 14.87
CA ASP A 84 9.85 1.11 15.53
C ASP A 84 8.57 1.67 16.15
N GLY A 85 7.42 1.26 15.61
CA GLY A 85 6.09 1.70 16.06
C GLY A 85 5.60 1.03 17.34
N TYR A 86 6.35 0.06 17.89
CA TYR A 86 6.02 -0.65 19.13
C TYR A 86 4.57 -1.21 19.18
N GLY A 87 4.10 -1.68 18.02
CA GLY A 87 2.71 -2.05 17.74
C GLY A 87 2.17 -3.22 18.55
N SER A 88 3.04 -4.10 19.07
CA SER A 88 2.63 -5.22 19.93
C SER A 88 1.84 -4.78 21.16
N SER A 89 2.16 -3.59 21.70
CA SER A 89 1.41 -3.00 22.82
C SER A 89 -0.03 -2.59 22.45
N TRP A 90 -0.33 -2.48 21.15
CA TRP A 90 -1.63 -2.09 20.61
C TRP A 90 -2.45 -3.28 20.13
N TRP A 91 -1.84 -4.23 19.41
CA TRP A 91 -2.57 -5.26 18.67
C TRP A 91 -3.40 -6.21 19.55
N GLU A 92 -2.94 -6.51 20.77
CA GLU A 92 -3.68 -7.36 21.71
C GLU A 92 -4.82 -6.61 22.41
N LYS A 93 -4.57 -5.35 22.81
CA LYS A 93 -5.48 -4.53 23.61
C LYS A 93 -6.52 -3.78 22.78
N CYS A 94 -6.22 -3.50 21.52
CA CYS A 94 -6.99 -2.64 20.63
C CYS A 94 -7.02 -3.23 19.21
N LYS A 95 -7.87 -4.23 19.00
CA LYS A 95 -8.07 -4.82 17.65
C LYS A 95 -8.90 -3.93 16.73
N SER A 96 -9.92 -3.26 17.27
CA SER A 96 -10.91 -2.48 16.52
C SER A 96 -10.92 -0.98 16.84
N CYS A 97 -9.98 -0.51 17.66
CA CYS A 97 -9.89 0.91 18.01
C CYS A 97 -8.89 1.65 17.09
N GLN A 98 -8.97 2.98 17.08
CA GLN A 98 -8.03 3.81 16.31
C GLN A 98 -6.60 3.64 16.84
N ARG A 99 -5.67 3.38 15.92
CA ARG A 99 -4.24 3.16 16.18
C ARG A 99 -3.40 4.06 15.27
N PRO A 100 -2.28 4.61 15.75
CA PRO A 100 -1.47 5.54 14.97
C PRO A 100 -0.76 4.84 13.80
N THR A 101 -0.83 5.44 12.61
CA THR A 101 0.11 5.16 11.52
C THR A 101 1.50 5.68 11.91
N SER A 102 2.58 4.96 11.58
CA SER A 102 3.92 5.31 12.06
C SER A 102 4.49 6.58 11.42
N LEU A 103 4.43 6.68 10.09
CA LEU A 103 5.00 7.80 9.34
C LEU A 103 3.99 8.31 8.32
N CYS A 104 3.62 9.58 8.39
CA CYS A 104 2.70 10.20 7.44
C CYS A 104 3.36 11.38 6.74
N PHE A 105 3.22 11.40 5.42
CA PHE A 105 3.60 12.52 4.56
C PHE A 105 2.32 13.20 4.06
N HIS A 106 2.21 14.50 4.27
CA HIS A 106 1.10 15.31 3.78
C HIS A 106 1.61 16.53 3.00
N SER A 107 1.18 16.71 1.76
CA SER A 107 1.61 17.82 0.90
C SER A 107 3.14 17.96 0.78
N CYS A 108 3.84 16.83 0.66
CA CYS A 108 5.29 16.77 0.50
C CYS A 108 5.67 16.44 -0.95
N ASN A 109 5.91 17.46 -1.78
CA ASN A 109 6.19 17.25 -3.20
C ASN A 109 7.69 17.04 -3.46
N GLY A 110 8.04 16.23 -4.47
CA GLY A 110 9.46 15.93 -4.74
C GLY A 110 10.15 15.16 -3.62
N LEU A 111 9.38 14.37 -2.85
CA LEU A 111 9.88 13.59 -1.72
C LEU A 111 10.72 12.41 -2.21
N VAL A 112 11.89 12.20 -1.61
CA VAL A 112 12.73 11.02 -1.83
C VAL A 112 13.00 10.34 -0.50
N VAL A 113 12.61 9.09 -0.36
CA VAL A 113 12.91 8.25 0.81
C VAL A 113 13.68 7.03 0.34
N SER A 114 14.82 6.76 0.96
CA SER A 114 15.68 5.65 0.58
C SER A 114 16.21 4.90 1.79
N SER A 115 16.39 3.58 1.64
CA SER A 115 17.05 2.71 2.63
C SER A 115 16.41 2.74 4.03
N LEU A 116 15.13 3.07 4.13
CA LEU A 116 14.44 3.21 5.41
C LEU A 116 13.80 1.88 5.84
N SER A 117 14.14 1.46 7.07
CA SER A 117 13.46 0.37 7.75
C SER A 117 12.38 0.90 8.70
N THR A 118 11.16 0.36 8.59
CA THR A 118 10.05 0.64 9.51
C THR A 118 9.49 -0.68 10.03
N THR A 119 9.30 -0.80 11.35
CA THR A 119 8.90 -2.05 11.98
C THR A 119 7.77 -1.86 12.98
N ASN A 120 6.93 -2.88 13.11
CA ASN A 120 5.91 -3.00 14.15
C ASN A 120 5.02 -1.76 14.28
N SER A 121 4.53 -1.21 13.17
CA SER A 121 3.58 -0.09 13.26
C SER A 121 2.29 -0.50 13.99
N ALA A 122 1.72 0.40 14.79
CA ALA A 122 0.47 0.12 15.48
C ALA A 122 -0.71 -0.02 14.50
N ARG A 123 -0.69 0.70 13.37
CA ARG A 123 -1.58 0.56 12.19
C ARG A 123 -0.69 0.51 10.94
N ALA A 124 -1.00 1.25 9.87
CA ALA A 124 -0.16 1.33 8.67
C ALA A 124 1.24 1.88 9.00
N HIS A 125 2.26 1.48 8.24
CA HIS A 125 3.62 1.95 8.43
C HIS A 125 3.80 3.34 7.82
N ILE A 126 3.43 3.49 6.55
CA ILE A 126 3.64 4.73 5.80
C ILE A 126 2.30 5.17 5.20
N ALA A 127 1.89 6.41 5.46
CA ALA A 127 0.79 7.06 4.75
C ALA A 127 1.32 8.20 3.87
N ILE A 128 0.84 8.28 2.64
CA ILE A 128 1.18 9.30 1.65
C ILE A 128 -0.12 9.97 1.22
N ASP A 129 -0.26 11.24 1.55
CA ASP A 129 -1.46 12.03 1.26
C ASP A 129 -1.09 13.36 0.60
N ASP A 130 -1.84 13.75 -0.43
CA ASP A 130 -1.65 15.02 -1.16
C ASP A 130 -0.21 15.25 -1.67
N CYS A 131 0.51 14.19 -2.03
CA CYS A 131 1.89 14.30 -2.50
C CYS A 131 1.99 14.22 -4.03
N ASN A 132 2.90 15.00 -4.61
CA ASN A 132 3.21 14.98 -6.04
C ASN A 132 4.70 14.71 -6.28
N GLY A 133 5.02 13.63 -6.99
CA GLY A 133 6.39 13.27 -7.32
C GLY A 133 7.15 12.74 -6.11
N ALA A 134 6.69 11.64 -5.52
CA ALA A 134 7.36 11.00 -4.38
C ALA A 134 7.99 9.67 -4.80
N ARG A 135 9.21 9.40 -4.32
CA ARG A 135 9.97 8.18 -4.63
C ARG A 135 10.42 7.50 -3.35
N PHE A 136 10.11 6.21 -3.21
CA PHE A 136 10.49 5.36 -2.10
C PHE A 136 11.32 4.19 -2.65
N ALA A 137 12.57 4.05 -2.24
CA ALA A 137 13.48 3.02 -2.75
C ALA A 137 14.18 2.27 -1.62
N HIS A 138 14.43 0.97 -1.79
CA HIS A 138 15.14 0.16 -0.79
C HIS A 138 14.48 0.19 0.60
N MET A 139 13.15 0.18 0.61
CA MET A 139 12.38 0.19 1.84
C MET A 139 12.31 -1.22 2.42
N ASN A 140 12.36 -1.31 3.75
CA ASN A 140 12.15 -2.55 4.47
C ASN A 140 11.06 -2.34 5.52
N VAL A 141 9.87 -2.88 5.25
CA VAL A 141 8.69 -2.68 6.09
C VAL A 141 8.29 -4.02 6.69
N ASN A 142 8.26 -4.12 8.02
CA ASN A 142 8.02 -5.39 8.69
C ASN A 142 7.08 -5.31 9.91
N ALA A 143 6.06 -6.17 9.93
CA ALA A 143 5.28 -6.49 11.12
C ALA A 143 4.85 -7.97 11.07
N PRO A 144 4.47 -8.59 12.20
CA PRO A 144 3.96 -9.96 12.22
C PRO A 144 2.74 -10.14 11.32
N GLU A 145 2.61 -11.29 10.66
CA GLU A 145 1.49 -11.63 9.75
C GLU A 145 0.11 -11.47 10.40
N ASN A 146 -0.01 -11.70 11.70
CA ASN A 146 -1.27 -11.58 12.45
C ASN A 146 -1.51 -10.17 13.02
N SER A 147 -0.67 -9.19 12.71
CA SER A 147 -0.83 -7.80 13.17
C SER A 147 -1.92 -7.09 12.35
N PRO A 148 -3.00 -6.59 12.97
CA PRO A 148 -4.15 -6.11 12.21
C PRO A 148 -3.89 -4.75 11.57
N ASN A 149 -4.25 -4.54 10.30
CA ASN A 149 -4.17 -3.24 9.61
C ASN A 149 -2.77 -2.59 9.64
N THR A 150 -1.73 -3.42 9.50
CA THR A 150 -0.33 -2.97 9.47
C THR A 150 0.18 -2.73 8.06
N ASP A 151 -0.67 -2.14 7.22
CA ASP A 151 -0.42 -1.84 5.81
C ASP A 151 0.98 -1.24 5.61
N GLY A 152 1.68 -1.64 4.55
CA GLY A 152 3.01 -1.11 4.26
C GLY A 152 2.94 0.36 3.85
N PHE A 153 2.17 0.61 2.78
CA PHE A 153 1.89 1.95 2.24
C PHE A 153 0.39 2.16 2.05
N ASP A 154 -0.16 3.18 2.70
CA ASP A 154 -1.47 3.77 2.40
C ASP A 154 -1.26 5.02 1.52
N ILE A 155 -1.74 5.01 0.27
CA ILE A 155 -1.60 6.15 -0.65
C ILE A 155 -2.98 6.75 -0.93
N ALA A 156 -3.13 8.07 -0.79
CA ALA A 156 -4.35 8.81 -1.10
C ALA A 156 -4.03 10.17 -1.72
N ASN A 157 -4.92 10.70 -2.56
CA ASN A 157 -4.86 12.06 -3.11
C ASN A 157 -3.51 12.44 -3.76
N SER A 158 -2.76 11.45 -4.26
CA SER A 158 -1.35 11.62 -4.63
C SER A 158 -1.09 11.24 -6.07
N LYS A 159 -0.09 11.87 -6.68
CA LYS A 159 0.27 11.63 -8.08
C LYS A 159 1.76 11.46 -8.30
N TYR A 160 2.14 10.66 -9.30
CA TYR A 160 3.53 10.37 -9.62
C TYR A 160 4.28 9.79 -8.41
N ILE A 161 3.74 8.70 -7.86
CA ILE A 161 4.33 8.01 -6.71
C ILE A 161 5.04 6.75 -7.20
N SER A 162 6.33 6.61 -6.90
CA SER A 162 7.11 5.41 -7.19
C SER A 162 7.54 4.73 -5.90
N ILE A 163 7.27 3.43 -5.78
CA ILE A 163 7.79 2.56 -4.73
C ILE A 163 8.58 1.45 -5.43
N GLU A 164 9.86 1.31 -5.10
CA GLU A 164 10.74 0.39 -5.82
C GLU A 164 11.76 -0.34 -4.94
N ASP A 165 12.19 -1.50 -5.41
CA ASP A 165 13.30 -2.27 -4.82
C ASP A 165 13.13 -2.52 -3.31
N SER A 166 11.92 -2.88 -2.90
CA SER A 166 11.52 -2.87 -1.49
C SER A 166 10.94 -4.20 -1.04
N THR A 167 11.10 -4.48 0.24
CA THR A 167 10.53 -5.67 0.91
C THR A 167 9.48 -5.21 1.91
N ILE A 168 8.28 -5.77 1.79
CA ILE A 168 7.12 -5.44 2.62
C ILE A 168 6.50 -6.74 3.12
N ALA A 169 6.55 -6.96 4.42
CA ALA A 169 6.03 -8.14 5.09
C ALA A 169 5.23 -7.69 6.31
N THR A 170 3.90 -7.73 6.22
CA THR A 170 3.00 -7.16 7.23
C THR A 170 1.79 -8.07 7.47
N GLY A 171 0.84 -7.64 8.29
CA GLY A 171 -0.43 -8.35 8.49
C GLY A 171 -1.61 -7.79 7.68
N ASP A 172 -1.37 -6.85 6.77
CA ASP A 172 -2.39 -6.29 5.87
C ASP A 172 -1.78 -5.95 4.51
N ASP A 173 -2.34 -5.02 3.74
CA ASP A 173 -1.86 -4.69 2.39
C ASP A 173 -0.37 -4.30 2.37
N CYS A 174 0.39 -4.79 1.39
CA CYS A 174 1.73 -4.27 1.16
C CYS A 174 1.65 -2.83 0.67
N ILE A 175 0.74 -2.56 -0.26
CA ILE A 175 0.42 -1.24 -0.79
C ILE A 175 -1.09 -1.16 -1.00
N ALA A 176 -1.74 -0.17 -0.40
CA ALA A 176 -3.14 0.19 -0.60
C ALA A 176 -3.23 1.54 -1.31
N ILE A 177 -3.76 1.53 -2.54
CA ILE A 177 -3.94 2.72 -3.40
C ILE A 177 -5.40 3.16 -3.28
N ASN A 178 -5.63 4.22 -2.50
CA ASN A 178 -6.96 4.76 -2.23
C ASN A 178 -7.31 5.89 -3.20
N THR A 179 -8.46 6.54 -2.96
CA THR A 179 -9.01 7.59 -3.82
C THR A 179 -8.04 8.74 -4.11
N GLY A 180 -8.25 9.42 -5.24
CA GLY A 180 -7.51 10.60 -5.65
C GLY A 180 -6.11 10.30 -6.19
N CYS A 181 -5.80 9.03 -6.45
CA CYS A 181 -4.48 8.61 -6.90
C CYS A 181 -4.37 8.51 -8.43
N SER A 182 -3.25 8.98 -8.99
CA SER A 182 -2.90 8.75 -10.40
C SER A 182 -1.40 8.57 -10.64
N PHE A 183 -0.99 7.83 -11.66
CA PHE A 183 0.43 7.59 -11.98
C PHE A 183 1.18 6.97 -10.79
N ILE A 184 0.70 5.83 -10.32
CA ILE A 184 1.29 5.08 -9.23
C ILE A 184 2.10 3.92 -9.80
N ASN A 185 3.38 3.85 -9.46
CA ASN A 185 4.29 2.81 -9.89
C ASN A 185 4.81 2.01 -8.70
N ALA A 186 4.57 0.70 -8.69
CA ALA A 186 5.16 -0.23 -7.73
C ALA A 186 6.02 -1.24 -8.50
N THR A 187 7.34 -1.23 -8.31
CA THR A 187 8.25 -2.03 -9.12
C THR A 187 9.26 -2.81 -8.28
N ARG A 188 9.51 -4.09 -8.60
CA ARG A 188 10.50 -4.89 -7.86
C ARG A 188 10.21 -4.94 -6.35
N ILE A 189 8.95 -5.21 -6.02
CA ILE A 189 8.48 -5.33 -4.64
C ILE A 189 8.42 -6.81 -4.25
N PHE A 190 9.06 -7.16 -3.16
CA PHE A 190 8.80 -8.41 -2.45
C PHE A 190 7.69 -8.14 -1.42
N CYS A 191 6.50 -8.67 -1.68
CA CYS A 191 5.33 -8.52 -0.84
C CYS A 191 5.01 -9.86 -0.19
N GLY A 192 5.06 -9.96 1.14
CA GLY A 192 4.65 -11.19 1.80
C GLY A 192 5.40 -11.53 3.09
N PRO A 193 4.69 -12.02 4.12
CA PRO A 193 3.23 -12.19 4.20
C PRO A 193 2.46 -10.84 4.19
N GLY A 194 1.13 -10.89 4.03
CA GLY A 194 0.26 -9.70 3.95
C GLY A 194 -0.93 -9.89 3.02
N HIS A 195 -1.63 -8.83 2.64
CA HIS A 195 -2.85 -8.86 1.82
C HIS A 195 -2.63 -8.54 0.33
N GLY A 196 -1.38 -8.38 -0.12
CA GLY A 196 -1.04 -8.11 -1.51
C GLY A 196 -0.94 -6.63 -1.84
N ILE A 197 -1.06 -6.29 -3.12
CA ILE A 197 -1.13 -4.91 -3.60
C ILE A 197 -2.57 -4.65 -4.05
N SER A 198 -3.17 -3.65 -3.42
CA SER A 198 -4.60 -3.37 -3.51
C SER A 198 -4.90 -2.00 -4.08
N VAL A 199 -5.81 -1.93 -5.04
CA VAL A 199 -6.54 -0.70 -5.37
C VAL A 199 -7.83 -0.67 -4.55
N GLY A 200 -7.97 0.36 -3.72
CA GLY A 200 -9.08 0.58 -2.80
C GLY A 200 -8.79 0.21 -1.35
N SER A 201 -9.81 0.13 -0.49
CA SER A 201 -11.22 0.06 -0.88
C SER A 201 -11.80 1.38 -1.39
N LEU A 202 -12.54 1.33 -2.51
CA LEU A 202 -13.14 2.53 -3.11
C LEU A 202 -14.67 2.59 -2.96
N GLY A 203 -15.25 3.79 -2.87
CA GLY A 203 -16.68 4.04 -2.94
C GLY A 203 -17.45 3.84 -1.62
N LYS A 204 -16.75 3.78 -0.49
CA LYS A 204 -17.37 3.56 0.83
C LYS A 204 -18.44 4.62 1.10
N ASN A 205 -19.57 4.22 1.68
CA ASN A 205 -20.70 5.10 2.00
C ASN A 205 -21.25 5.89 0.79
N GLY A 206 -21.14 5.34 -0.43
CA GLY A 206 -21.60 6.00 -1.65
C GLY A 206 -20.67 7.08 -2.17
N ALA A 207 -19.43 7.16 -1.67
CA ALA A 207 -18.45 8.15 -2.09
C ALA A 207 -18.14 8.05 -3.59
N LYS A 208 -17.85 9.21 -4.19
CA LYS A 208 -17.28 9.30 -5.54
C LYS A 208 -15.76 9.25 -5.42
N GLU A 209 -15.15 8.16 -5.86
CA GLU A 209 -13.72 7.94 -5.71
C GLU A 209 -13.08 7.52 -7.04
N ILE A 210 -11.86 8.01 -7.26
CA ILE A 210 -11.16 7.85 -8.53
C ILE A 210 -9.74 7.33 -8.30
N VAL A 211 -9.34 6.36 -9.11
CA VAL A 211 -7.95 5.88 -9.24
C VAL A 211 -7.69 5.61 -10.72
N GLU A 212 -6.56 6.08 -11.25
CA GLU A 212 -6.15 5.73 -12.61
C GLU A 212 -4.64 5.62 -12.80
N GLU A 213 -4.20 5.01 -13.90
CA GLU A 213 -2.78 4.94 -14.29
C GLU A 213 -1.91 4.30 -13.19
N VAL A 214 -2.23 3.05 -12.84
CA VAL A 214 -1.48 2.26 -11.85
C VAL A 214 -0.69 1.18 -12.56
N TYR A 215 0.62 1.11 -12.31
CA TYR A 215 1.49 0.09 -12.84
C TYR A 215 2.22 -0.66 -11.72
N VAL A 216 1.97 -1.96 -11.63
CA VAL A 216 2.62 -2.87 -10.70
C VAL A 216 3.46 -3.84 -11.53
N TYR A 217 4.78 -3.74 -11.44
CA TYR A 217 5.70 -4.40 -12.36
C TYR A 217 6.80 -5.20 -11.65
N ASN A 218 7.04 -6.43 -12.11
CA ASN A 218 8.14 -7.26 -11.62
C ASN A 218 8.08 -7.45 -10.09
N CYS A 219 6.90 -7.80 -9.56
CA CYS A 219 6.68 -7.96 -8.12
C CYS A 219 6.51 -9.43 -7.76
N THR A 220 6.96 -9.82 -6.56
CA THR A 220 6.83 -11.18 -6.05
C THR A 220 5.94 -11.18 -4.81
N PHE A 221 4.92 -12.04 -4.81
CA PHE A 221 4.01 -12.24 -3.68
C PHE A 221 4.26 -13.60 -3.03
N ILE A 222 4.60 -13.62 -1.73
CA ILE A 222 4.91 -14.86 -1.00
C ILE A 222 4.02 -15.01 0.23
N GLY A 223 3.22 -16.08 0.30
CA GLY A 223 2.36 -16.37 1.45
C GLY A 223 1.36 -15.26 1.74
N THR A 224 0.93 -14.50 0.73
CA THR A 224 -0.04 -13.42 0.90
C THR A 224 -1.47 -13.94 0.82
N THR A 225 -2.41 -13.25 1.48
CA THR A 225 -3.83 -13.58 1.35
C THR A 225 -4.38 -13.19 -0.02
N ASN A 226 -3.80 -12.20 -0.69
CA ASN A 226 -4.11 -11.85 -2.08
C ASN A 226 -2.84 -11.43 -2.84
N GLY A 227 -2.87 -11.52 -4.17
CA GLY A 227 -1.82 -10.96 -5.03
C GLY A 227 -2.22 -9.56 -5.54
N ALA A 228 -2.76 -9.53 -6.75
CA ALA A 228 -3.32 -8.34 -7.38
C ALA A 228 -4.80 -8.18 -7.00
N ARG A 229 -5.15 -7.12 -6.25
CA ARG A 229 -6.49 -6.92 -5.71
C ARG A 229 -7.09 -5.57 -6.11
N ILE A 230 -8.35 -5.57 -6.52
CA ILE A 230 -9.19 -4.38 -6.66
C ILE A 230 -10.43 -4.57 -5.79
N LYS A 231 -10.69 -3.66 -4.84
CA LYS A 231 -11.82 -3.76 -3.91
C LYS A 231 -12.66 -2.47 -3.93
N THR A 232 -13.96 -2.59 -4.20
CA THR A 232 -14.89 -1.45 -4.20
C THR A 232 -16.15 -1.79 -3.39
N TRP A 233 -16.67 -0.80 -2.68
CA TRP A 233 -17.93 -0.89 -1.95
C TRP A 233 -19.12 -0.72 -2.91
N PRO A 234 -20.22 -1.46 -2.71
CA PRO A 234 -21.48 -1.21 -3.40
C PRO A 234 -22.03 0.19 -3.12
N GLY A 235 -22.70 0.79 -4.11
CA GLY A 235 -23.34 2.11 -4.00
C GLY A 235 -22.39 3.30 -4.22
N GLY A 236 -21.09 3.06 -4.28
CA GLY A 236 -20.07 4.06 -4.65
C GLY A 236 -20.22 4.57 -6.09
N SER A 237 -19.42 5.56 -6.46
CA SER A 237 -19.35 6.09 -7.84
C SER A 237 -17.93 6.53 -8.19
N GLY A 238 -17.68 6.88 -9.45
CA GLY A 238 -16.34 7.20 -9.94
C GLY A 238 -15.74 6.03 -10.71
N TYR A 239 -14.41 5.87 -10.67
CA TYR A 239 -13.73 4.84 -11.48
C TYR A 239 -12.40 4.36 -10.89
N ALA A 240 -12.04 3.13 -11.21
CA ALA A 240 -10.71 2.56 -11.09
C ALA A 240 -10.31 2.03 -12.47
N ARG A 241 -9.41 2.72 -13.19
CA ARG A 241 -9.11 2.39 -14.59
C ARG A 241 -7.64 2.43 -14.95
N LYS A 242 -7.26 1.80 -16.06
CA LYS A 242 -5.88 1.76 -16.57
C LYS A 242 -4.92 1.26 -15.50
N ILE A 243 -5.21 0.06 -15.01
CA ILE A 243 -4.46 -0.60 -13.95
C ILE A 243 -3.79 -1.81 -14.59
N THR A 244 -2.47 -1.89 -14.48
CA THR A 244 -1.71 -3.01 -15.04
C THR A 244 -0.87 -3.67 -13.96
N PHE A 245 -1.04 -4.98 -13.81
CA PHE A 245 -0.14 -5.86 -13.08
C PHE A 245 0.62 -6.69 -14.10
N ASP A 246 1.95 -6.61 -14.08
CA ASP A 246 2.80 -7.14 -15.15
C ASP A 246 4.06 -7.81 -14.58
N GLN A 247 4.42 -8.98 -15.10
CA GLN A 247 5.56 -9.78 -14.61
C GLN A 247 5.45 -10.07 -13.10
N ILE A 248 4.44 -10.83 -12.71
CA ILE A 248 4.13 -11.11 -11.30
C ILE A 248 4.49 -12.54 -10.95
N ILE A 249 5.33 -12.71 -9.92
CA ILE A 249 5.65 -14.02 -9.38
C ILE A 249 4.79 -14.29 -8.13
N LEU A 250 4.14 -15.45 -8.08
CA LEU A 250 3.29 -15.87 -6.98
C LEU A 250 3.87 -17.11 -6.31
N LYS A 251 3.95 -17.08 -4.98
CA LYS A 251 4.28 -18.26 -4.18
C LYS A 251 3.29 -18.39 -3.04
N ASP A 252 2.42 -19.37 -3.14
CA ASP A 252 1.44 -19.70 -2.10
C ASP A 252 0.50 -18.53 -1.77
N ALA A 253 0.15 -17.69 -2.76
CA ALA A 253 -0.85 -16.64 -2.58
C ALA A 253 -2.25 -17.26 -2.47
N ILE A 254 -3.08 -16.83 -1.51
CA ILE A 254 -4.41 -17.45 -1.28
C ILE A 254 -5.40 -17.02 -2.38
N ASN A 255 -5.51 -15.73 -2.68
CA ASN A 255 -6.33 -15.20 -3.79
C ASN A 255 -5.43 -14.39 -4.76
N PRO A 256 -4.72 -15.06 -5.68
CA PRO A 256 -3.75 -14.43 -6.57
C PRO A 256 -4.25 -13.21 -7.35
N ILE A 257 -5.41 -13.31 -7.99
CA ILE A 257 -6.04 -12.21 -8.75
C ILE A 257 -7.48 -12.07 -8.29
N ILE A 258 -7.87 -10.88 -7.85
CA ILE A 258 -9.22 -10.63 -7.35
C ILE A 258 -9.74 -9.24 -7.72
N ILE A 259 -10.97 -9.20 -8.20
CA ILE A 259 -11.80 -7.98 -8.26
C ILE A 259 -13.03 -8.26 -7.39
N ASP A 260 -13.22 -7.45 -6.35
CA ASP A 260 -14.38 -7.55 -5.45
C ASP A 260 -15.14 -6.23 -5.40
N GLN A 261 -16.23 -6.12 -6.16
CA GLN A 261 -17.14 -4.97 -6.10
C GLN A 261 -18.22 -5.09 -5.01
N ASN A 262 -18.14 -6.12 -4.15
CA ASN A 262 -19.04 -6.34 -3.01
C ASN A 262 -18.30 -6.19 -1.67
N TYR A 263 -17.24 -5.39 -1.67
CA TYR A 263 -16.37 -5.28 -0.50
C TYR A 263 -17.16 -4.80 0.73
N GLY A 264 -16.99 -5.52 1.85
CA GLY A 264 -17.63 -5.20 3.12
C GLY A 264 -19.12 -5.55 3.23
N THR A 265 -19.69 -6.30 2.29
CA THR A 265 -21.07 -6.81 2.36
C THR A 265 -21.13 -8.34 2.48
N LYS A 266 -22.26 -8.86 2.96
CA LYS A 266 -22.48 -10.32 3.11
C LYS A 266 -23.00 -10.98 1.82
N GLY A 267 -23.15 -10.24 0.74
CA GLY A 267 -23.71 -10.73 -0.52
C GLY A 267 -23.71 -9.68 -1.63
N PRO A 268 -23.98 -10.09 -2.87
CA PRO A 268 -24.01 -9.20 -4.01
C PRO A 268 -25.10 -8.13 -3.83
N ASN A 269 -24.70 -6.86 -3.85
CA ASN A 269 -25.65 -5.76 -3.82
C ASN A 269 -25.95 -5.31 -5.26
N ALA A 270 -27.20 -5.45 -5.68
CA ALA A 270 -27.71 -5.02 -6.99
C ALA A 270 -27.92 -3.49 -7.04
N GLY A 271 -26.96 -2.71 -6.53
CA GLY A 271 -27.03 -1.26 -6.56
C GLY A 271 -26.85 -0.73 -7.98
N GLU A 272 -27.64 0.27 -8.36
CA GLU A 272 -27.51 0.97 -9.66
C GLU A 272 -26.24 1.82 -9.76
N LYS A 273 -25.49 1.97 -8.67
CA LYS A 273 -24.25 2.74 -8.57
C LYS A 273 -23.10 1.87 -8.11
N ALA A 274 -21.98 1.97 -8.81
CA ALA A 274 -20.71 1.40 -8.41
C ALA A 274 -19.55 2.30 -8.87
N VAL A 275 -18.39 2.12 -8.25
CA VAL A 275 -17.12 2.57 -8.83
C VAL A 275 -16.86 1.72 -10.08
N MET A 276 -16.78 2.36 -11.25
CA MET A 276 -16.57 1.64 -12.51
C MET A 276 -15.15 1.07 -12.57
N VAL A 277 -15.00 -0.22 -12.84
CA VAL A 277 -13.68 -0.84 -13.02
C VAL A 277 -13.47 -1.13 -14.50
N SER A 278 -12.43 -0.56 -15.10
CA SER A 278 -12.17 -0.75 -16.53
C SER A 278 -10.70 -0.76 -16.90
N GLU A 279 -10.35 -1.29 -18.07
CA GLU A 279 -8.97 -1.24 -18.61
C GLU A 279 -7.95 -1.81 -17.62
N VAL A 280 -8.23 -3.02 -17.10
CA VAL A 280 -7.35 -3.72 -16.15
C VAL A 280 -6.62 -4.83 -16.87
N THR A 281 -5.29 -4.81 -16.82
CA THR A 281 -4.44 -5.82 -17.46
C THR A 281 -3.71 -6.65 -16.42
N TYR A 282 -3.84 -7.97 -16.51
CA TYR A 282 -3.05 -8.95 -15.78
C TYR A 282 -2.15 -9.67 -16.78
N ARG A 283 -0.84 -9.42 -16.73
CA ARG A 283 0.11 -9.95 -17.70
C ARG A 283 1.32 -10.62 -17.05
N GLY A 284 1.78 -11.73 -17.62
CA GLY A 284 3.02 -12.38 -17.19
C GLY A 284 2.98 -12.83 -15.73
N PHE A 285 1.86 -13.43 -15.30
CA PHE A 285 1.78 -14.02 -13.97
C PHE A 285 2.32 -15.45 -14.01
N ASP A 286 3.20 -15.80 -13.09
CA ASP A 286 3.68 -17.18 -12.94
C ASP A 286 3.76 -17.59 -11.47
N GLY A 287 3.36 -18.83 -11.16
CA GLY A 287 3.58 -19.44 -9.86
C GLY A 287 2.37 -20.13 -9.24
N THR A 288 2.25 -20.08 -7.91
CA THR A 288 1.33 -20.96 -7.16
C THR A 288 0.27 -20.22 -6.35
N SER A 289 -0.92 -20.86 -6.29
CA SER A 289 -2.04 -20.49 -5.43
C SER A 289 -2.21 -21.48 -4.29
N ALA A 290 -2.34 -20.98 -3.06
CA ALA A 290 -2.63 -21.79 -1.87
C ALA A 290 -4.09 -22.28 -1.83
N ARG A 291 -4.98 -21.64 -2.60
CA ARG A 291 -6.39 -22.03 -2.75
C ARG A 291 -6.69 -22.47 -4.18
N ASN A 292 -7.67 -23.34 -4.35
CA ASN A 292 -8.13 -23.76 -5.68
C ASN A 292 -8.73 -22.60 -6.50
N LEU A 293 -9.49 -21.68 -5.89
CA LEU A 293 -9.97 -20.49 -6.57
C LEU A 293 -8.83 -19.48 -6.70
N ALA A 294 -8.18 -19.44 -7.87
CA ALA A 294 -6.99 -18.61 -8.09
C ALA A 294 -7.31 -17.23 -8.67
N ILE A 295 -8.39 -17.14 -9.45
CA ILE A 295 -8.86 -15.90 -10.09
C ILE A 295 -10.32 -15.72 -9.70
N ASP A 296 -10.67 -14.62 -9.02
CA ASP A 296 -12.02 -14.35 -8.53
C ASP A 296 -12.46 -12.94 -8.97
N LEU A 297 -13.26 -12.86 -10.04
CA LEU A 297 -13.75 -11.60 -10.61
C LEU A 297 -15.23 -11.42 -10.29
N LYS A 298 -15.53 -10.70 -9.21
CA LYS A 298 -16.88 -10.39 -8.75
C LYS A 298 -17.27 -8.96 -9.10
N CYS A 299 -17.51 -8.74 -10.40
CA CYS A 299 -18.05 -7.47 -10.85
C CYS A 299 -19.54 -7.34 -10.54
N CYS A 300 -20.01 -6.12 -10.29
CA CYS A 300 -21.40 -5.80 -10.03
C CYS A 300 -22.24 -5.91 -11.33
N THR A 301 -23.53 -5.59 -11.25
CA THR A 301 -24.45 -5.66 -12.39
C THR A 301 -24.11 -4.68 -13.52
N LEU A 302 -23.39 -3.59 -13.23
CA LEU A 302 -22.90 -2.66 -14.25
C LEU A 302 -21.72 -3.24 -15.06
N GLY A 303 -21.04 -4.25 -14.53
CA GLY A 303 -19.92 -4.94 -15.15
C GLY A 303 -18.57 -4.22 -15.05
N CYS A 304 -17.50 -5.00 -15.22
CA CYS A 304 -16.15 -4.49 -15.44
C CYS A 304 -15.75 -4.73 -16.91
N PHE A 305 -15.17 -3.73 -17.59
CA PHE A 305 -14.91 -3.80 -19.03
C PHE A 305 -13.45 -3.59 -19.38
N GLY A 306 -12.99 -4.21 -20.47
CA GLY A 306 -11.59 -4.11 -20.89
C GLY A 306 -10.64 -4.83 -19.92
N ILE A 307 -11.09 -5.94 -19.34
CA ILE A 307 -10.26 -6.81 -18.52
C ILE A 307 -9.43 -7.71 -19.44
N THR A 308 -8.10 -7.62 -19.35
CA THR A 308 -7.19 -8.38 -20.20
C THR A 308 -6.37 -9.34 -19.36
N PHE A 309 -6.38 -10.61 -19.74
CA PHE A 309 -5.44 -11.63 -19.26
C PHE A 309 -4.48 -11.99 -20.40
N ASP A 310 -3.19 -11.94 -20.16
CA ASP A 310 -2.15 -12.31 -21.14
C ASP A 310 -0.99 -13.04 -20.45
N GLN A 311 -0.75 -14.30 -20.81
CA GLN A 311 0.33 -15.11 -20.22
C GLN A 311 0.22 -15.19 -18.70
N VAL A 312 -0.90 -15.74 -18.23
CA VAL A 312 -1.15 -15.95 -16.80
C VAL A 312 -1.11 -17.44 -16.52
N HIS A 313 -0.18 -17.89 -15.68
CA HIS A 313 0.04 -19.28 -15.35
C HIS A 313 0.08 -19.47 -13.83
N ILE A 314 -1.05 -19.87 -13.26
CA ILE A 314 -1.24 -20.02 -11.81
C ILE A 314 -1.74 -21.44 -11.53
N ILE A 315 -0.89 -22.25 -10.89
CA ILE A 315 -1.21 -23.64 -10.53
C ILE A 315 -1.43 -23.77 -9.02
N SER A 316 -1.94 -24.90 -8.55
CA SER A 316 -2.10 -25.11 -7.11
C SER A 316 -0.74 -25.42 -6.48
N SER A 317 -0.47 -24.86 -5.30
CA SER A 317 0.66 -25.33 -4.49
C SER A 317 0.41 -26.66 -3.79
N GLN A 318 -0.85 -27.12 -3.79
CA GLN A 318 -1.24 -28.36 -3.15
C GLN A 318 -1.15 -29.53 -4.16
N PRO A 319 -0.43 -30.63 -3.84
CA PRO A 319 -0.32 -31.77 -4.72
C PRO A 319 -1.70 -32.30 -5.16
N LYS A 320 -1.83 -32.67 -6.43
CA LYS A 320 -3.04 -33.24 -7.05
C LYS A 320 -4.28 -32.33 -7.05
N LYS A 321 -4.17 -31.06 -6.64
CA LYS A 321 -5.23 -30.06 -6.79
C LYS A 321 -4.99 -29.22 -8.03
N SER A 322 -6.07 -28.77 -8.65
CA SER A 322 -6.04 -27.81 -9.75
C SER A 322 -6.63 -26.47 -9.31
N THR A 323 -6.16 -25.40 -9.94
CA THR A 323 -6.74 -24.07 -9.83
C THR A 323 -7.93 -23.92 -10.78
N TYR A 324 -8.85 -23.03 -10.44
CA TYR A 324 -9.94 -22.60 -11.30
C TYR A 324 -10.18 -21.09 -11.15
N ALA A 325 -10.90 -20.52 -12.12
CA ALA A 325 -11.31 -19.12 -12.12
C ALA A 325 -12.83 -19.00 -11.94
N PHE A 326 -13.26 -17.95 -11.24
CA PHE A 326 -14.64 -17.49 -11.18
C PHE A 326 -14.72 -16.09 -11.78
N SER A 327 -15.77 -15.84 -12.57
CA SER A 327 -16.04 -14.54 -13.17
C SER A 327 -17.54 -14.29 -13.23
N SER A 328 -17.96 -13.09 -12.81
CA SER A 328 -19.32 -12.59 -12.96
C SER A 328 -19.27 -11.15 -13.50
N ASN A 329 -19.96 -10.88 -14.62
CA ASN A 329 -20.03 -9.57 -15.28
C ASN A 329 -18.68 -8.91 -15.58
N ALA A 330 -17.61 -9.69 -15.78
CA ALA A 330 -16.34 -9.18 -16.26
C ALA A 330 -16.21 -9.46 -17.76
N HIS A 331 -15.84 -8.42 -18.52
CA HIS A 331 -15.79 -8.44 -19.98
C HIS A 331 -14.40 -8.08 -20.48
N GLY A 332 -13.93 -8.81 -21.48
CA GLY A 332 -12.65 -8.51 -22.12
C GLY A 332 -12.01 -9.70 -22.82
N ILE A 333 -10.68 -9.79 -22.75
CA ILE A 333 -9.87 -10.65 -23.60
C ILE A 333 -9.00 -11.56 -22.73
N VAL A 334 -8.93 -12.84 -23.11
CA VAL A 334 -8.11 -13.85 -22.42
C VAL A 334 -7.15 -14.46 -23.44
N ILE A 335 -5.85 -14.36 -23.16
CA ILE A 335 -4.75 -14.84 -24.00
C ILE A 335 -3.86 -15.73 -23.14
N ASN A 336 -3.76 -17.01 -23.49
CA ASN A 336 -2.88 -17.99 -22.82
C ASN A 336 -2.94 -17.95 -21.28
N THR A 337 -4.05 -18.45 -20.71
CA THR A 337 -4.30 -18.35 -19.27
C THR A 337 -4.63 -19.70 -18.63
N VAL A 338 -3.92 -20.02 -17.54
CA VAL A 338 -4.14 -21.14 -16.62
C VAL A 338 -4.29 -20.54 -15.20
N PRO A 339 -5.39 -20.80 -14.48
CA PRO A 339 -6.55 -21.58 -14.90
C PRO A 339 -7.36 -20.86 -16.00
N LYS A 340 -8.14 -21.63 -16.78
CA LYS A 340 -8.98 -21.05 -17.84
C LYS A 340 -9.96 -20.02 -17.28
N VAL A 341 -9.94 -18.81 -17.82
CA VAL A 341 -10.89 -17.73 -17.50
C VAL A 341 -11.90 -17.60 -18.65
N SER A 342 -13.17 -17.38 -18.31
CA SER A 342 -14.22 -17.07 -19.28
C SER A 342 -14.67 -15.64 -19.09
N LEU A 343 -14.43 -14.80 -20.09
CA LEU A 343 -14.92 -13.42 -20.15
C LEU A 343 -15.80 -13.29 -21.40
N PRO A 344 -17.11 -12.97 -21.26
CA PRO A 344 -17.90 -12.53 -22.41
C PRO A 344 -17.26 -11.30 -23.06
N LYS A 345 -17.41 -11.17 -24.38
CA LYS A 345 -17.03 -9.96 -25.09
C LYS A 345 -17.94 -8.80 -24.74
#